data_AF-A0A849TNS6-F1
#
_entry.id   AF-A0A849TNS6-F1
#
_cell.length_a   1.000
_cell.length_b   1.000
_cell.length_c   1.000
_cell.angle_alpha   90.00
_cell.angle_beta   90.00
_cell.angle_gamma   90.00
#
_symmetry.space_group_name_H-M   'P 1'
#
loop_
_entity.id
_entity.type
_entity.pdbx_description
1 polymer ?
#
loop_
_entity_poly.entity_id
_entity_poly.type
_entity_poly.pdbx_seq_one_letter_code
_entity_poly.pdbx_strand_id
1 'polypeptide(L)'
;MATGLSLKQLRLDSCMTQEMFAALVGVDVRTVRRWESGDTTPPHDIMAKLANARPACTVSAAVISIMEITGDMMLLFDRKHRLVLSSTAHGRAIGYASPHWVGRRAEETMPKSIADMWERFGGIELFFTAGVKTMEYCGLYDGSSTEADRTVTGQPMAMLIRTTRVDGAEGAPYRLVHIREIPMSLYVPGEPRVTYL
;
A
#
# COMPACT_ATOMS: atom_id res chain seq x y z
N MET A 1 16.62 21.22 -15.16
CA MET A 1 15.36 21.91 -14.83
C MET A 1 14.24 20.87 -14.85
N ALA A 2 13.40 20.84 -13.81
CA ALA A 2 12.27 19.93 -13.71
C ALA A 2 11.20 20.33 -14.75
N THR A 3 10.89 19.46 -15.72
CA THR A 3 9.85 19.72 -16.74
C THR A 3 8.45 19.56 -16.14
N GLY A 4 7.40 20.09 -16.78
CA GLY A 4 6.00 19.93 -16.30
C GLY A 4 5.58 18.47 -16.07
N LEU A 5 6.12 17.54 -16.87
CA LEU A 5 5.96 16.09 -16.69
C LEU A 5 6.51 15.58 -15.35
N SER A 6 7.61 16.15 -14.86
CA SER A 6 8.19 15.78 -13.57
C SER A 6 7.35 16.26 -12.38
N LEU A 7 6.67 17.41 -12.50
CA LEU A 7 5.75 17.89 -11.45
C LEU A 7 4.53 16.99 -11.33
N LYS A 8 3.90 16.68 -12.47
CA LYS A 8 2.75 15.77 -12.51
C LYS A 8 3.09 14.41 -11.91
N GLN A 9 4.25 13.87 -12.29
CA GLN A 9 4.71 12.59 -11.76
C GLN A 9 4.92 12.65 -10.24
N LEU A 10 5.61 13.68 -9.73
CA LEU A 10 5.82 13.84 -8.30
C LEU A 10 4.50 14.00 -7.52
N ARG A 11 3.51 14.70 -8.08
CA ARG A 11 2.18 14.84 -7.47
C ARG A 11 1.45 13.51 -7.40
N LEU A 12 1.44 12.76 -8.50
CA LEU A 12 0.81 11.44 -8.57
C LEU A 12 1.52 10.43 -7.64
N ASP A 13 2.84 10.52 -7.51
CA ASP A 13 3.63 9.70 -6.58
C ASP A 13 3.43 10.11 -5.11
N SER A 14 2.87 11.28 -4.87
CA SER A 14 2.36 11.74 -3.58
C SER A 14 0.84 11.54 -3.43
N CYS A 15 0.20 10.87 -4.41
CA CYS A 15 -1.22 10.54 -4.43
C CYS A 15 -2.17 11.72 -4.22
N MET A 16 -1.80 12.90 -4.72
CA MET A 16 -2.63 14.10 -4.63
C MET A 16 -3.35 14.33 -5.95
N THR A 17 -4.59 14.82 -5.91
CA THR A 17 -5.25 15.42 -7.09
C THR A 17 -4.68 16.81 -7.38
N GLN A 18 -4.99 17.41 -8.52
CA GLN A 18 -4.59 18.79 -8.80
C GLN A 18 -5.20 19.76 -7.76
N GLU A 19 -6.44 19.52 -7.32
CA GLU A 19 -7.12 20.29 -6.27
C GLU A 19 -6.41 20.20 -4.92
N MET A 20 -6.06 18.98 -4.51
CA MET A 20 -5.36 18.76 -3.24
C MET A 20 -3.98 19.41 -3.25
N PHE A 21 -3.27 19.29 -4.37
CA PHE A 21 -1.97 19.92 -4.51
C PHE A 21 -2.10 21.45 -4.54
N ALA A 22 -3.07 22.00 -5.27
CA ALA A 22 -3.35 23.43 -5.32
C ALA A 22 -3.66 24.00 -3.92
N ALA A 23 -4.50 23.30 -3.15
CA ALA A 23 -4.81 23.65 -1.77
C ALA A 23 -3.57 23.58 -0.85
N LEU A 24 -2.73 22.55 -1.00
CA LEU A 24 -1.49 22.38 -0.23
C LEU A 24 -0.54 23.57 -0.43
N VAL A 25 -0.44 24.07 -1.66
CA VAL A 25 0.52 25.15 -1.98
C VAL A 25 -0.10 26.55 -2.00
N GLY A 26 -1.41 26.66 -1.80
CA GLY A 26 -2.13 27.93 -1.75
C GLY A 26 -2.27 28.61 -3.10
N VAL A 27 -2.49 27.85 -4.18
CA VAL A 27 -2.71 28.39 -5.55
C VAL A 27 -4.00 27.88 -6.16
N ASP A 28 -4.40 28.46 -7.29
CA ASP A 28 -5.55 27.97 -8.08
C ASP A 28 -5.20 26.70 -8.87
N VAL A 29 -6.16 25.80 -9.04
CA VAL A 29 -6.01 24.54 -9.81
C VAL A 29 -5.56 24.80 -11.25
N ARG A 30 -5.99 25.90 -11.87
CA ARG A 30 -5.55 26.29 -13.22
C ARG A 30 -4.05 26.56 -13.26
N THR A 31 -3.48 27.09 -12.17
CA THR A 31 -2.03 27.31 -12.04
C THR A 31 -1.29 25.99 -12.02
N VAL A 32 -1.76 25.02 -11.22
CA VAL A 32 -1.21 23.65 -11.22
C VAL A 32 -1.29 23.03 -12.60
N ARG A 33 -2.43 23.12 -13.28
CA ARG A 33 -2.62 22.56 -14.62
C ARG A 33 -1.63 23.14 -15.64
N ARG A 34 -1.38 24.46 -15.59
CA ARG A 34 -0.37 25.13 -16.45
C ARG A 34 1.05 24.72 -16.14
N TRP A 35 1.37 24.48 -14.87
CA TRP A 35 2.67 23.92 -14.49
C TRP A 35 2.86 22.50 -15.03
N GLU A 36 1.83 21.65 -14.95
CA GLU A 36 1.89 20.26 -15.40
C GLU A 36 1.89 20.12 -16.93
N SER A 37 1.26 21.04 -17.67
CA SER A 37 1.35 21.10 -19.14
C SER A 37 2.68 21.67 -19.64
N GLY A 38 3.43 22.35 -18.76
CA GLY A 38 4.66 23.06 -19.12
C GLY A 38 4.43 24.46 -19.68
N ASP A 39 3.21 25.00 -19.62
CA ASP A 39 2.89 26.37 -20.04
C ASP A 39 3.58 27.40 -19.15
N THR A 40 3.76 27.07 -17.86
CA THR A 40 4.47 27.90 -16.88
C THR A 40 5.35 27.04 -15.99
N THR A 41 6.34 27.64 -15.31
CA THR A 41 7.24 26.93 -14.40
C THR A 41 6.83 27.18 -12.93
N PRO A 42 6.73 26.14 -12.08
CA PRO A 42 6.48 26.33 -10.66
C PRO A 42 7.69 27.01 -9.99
N PRO A 43 7.47 27.91 -9.02
CA PRO A 43 8.53 28.46 -8.18
C PRO A 43 9.31 27.36 -7.42
N HIS A 44 10.57 27.63 -7.09
CA HIS A 44 11.46 26.62 -6.48
C HIS A 44 11.00 26.15 -5.09
N ASP A 45 10.40 27.03 -4.30
CA ASP A 45 9.83 26.70 -2.98
C ASP A 45 8.66 25.72 -3.09
N ILE A 46 7.86 25.80 -4.15
CA ILE A 46 6.78 24.85 -4.45
C ILE A 46 7.34 23.46 -4.74
N MET A 47 8.43 23.37 -5.50
CA MET A 47 9.10 22.09 -5.77
C MET A 47 9.62 21.44 -4.48
N ALA A 48 10.18 22.23 -3.57
CA ALA A 48 10.67 21.74 -2.27
C ALA A 48 9.52 21.27 -1.35
N LYS A 49 8.38 21.97 -1.34
CA LYS A 49 7.17 21.53 -0.61
C LYS A 49 6.67 20.18 -1.11
N LEU A 50 6.71 19.96 -2.42
CA LEU A 50 6.21 18.73 -3.04
C LEU A 50 7.12 17.52 -2.77
N ALA A 51 8.45 17.72 -2.78
CA ALA A 51 9.41 16.67 -2.42
C ALA A 51 9.21 16.14 -0.99
N ASN A 52 8.76 17.01 -0.08
CA ASN A 52 8.55 16.69 1.33
C ASN A 52 7.07 16.44 1.68
N ALA A 53 6.17 16.53 0.70
CA ALA A 53 4.75 16.35 0.95
C ALA A 53 4.46 14.91 1.40
N ARG A 54 3.80 14.79 2.55
CA ARG A 54 3.21 13.51 2.96
C ARG A 54 2.09 13.15 1.99
N PRO A 55 1.85 11.86 1.74
CA PRO A 55 0.77 11.46 0.86
C PRO A 55 -0.55 11.94 1.48
N ALA A 56 -1.19 12.91 0.83
CA ALA A 56 -2.56 13.32 1.16
C ALA A 56 -3.48 12.51 0.25
N CYS A 57 -3.48 11.22 0.50
CA CYS A 57 -4.12 10.26 -0.37
C CYS A 57 -5.61 10.20 -0.05
N THR A 58 -6.49 10.54 -1.00
CA THR A 58 -7.93 10.31 -0.83
C THR A 58 -8.27 8.93 -1.36
N VAL A 59 -8.31 7.93 -0.48
CA VAL A 59 -8.86 6.62 -0.81
C VAL A 59 -10.37 6.77 -0.96
N SER A 60 -10.94 6.22 -2.03
CA SER A 60 -12.38 6.31 -2.23
C SER A 60 -13.14 5.64 -1.09
N ALA A 61 -14.29 6.21 -0.73
CA ALA A 61 -15.16 5.63 0.30
C ALA A 61 -15.50 4.16 0.01
N ALA A 62 -15.66 3.79 -1.27
CA ALA A 62 -15.91 2.42 -1.69
C ALA A 62 -14.75 1.46 -1.33
N VAL A 63 -13.50 1.86 -1.57
CA VAL A 63 -12.33 1.03 -1.20
C VAL A 63 -12.24 0.90 0.32
N ILE A 64 -12.47 1.97 1.07
CA ILE A 64 -12.54 1.93 2.53
C ILE A 64 -13.62 0.92 2.97
N SER A 65 -14.84 1.03 2.44
CA SER A 65 -15.93 0.12 2.78
C SER A 65 -15.62 -1.34 2.46
N ILE A 66 -15.01 -1.63 1.29
CA ILE A 66 -14.60 -3.00 0.94
C ILE A 66 -13.58 -3.53 1.95
N MET A 67 -12.58 -2.73 2.32
CA MET A 67 -11.56 -3.14 3.30
C MET A 67 -12.13 -3.36 4.71
N GLU A 68 -13.22 -2.68 5.06
CA GLU A 68 -13.90 -2.87 6.36
C GLU A 68 -14.88 -4.05 6.37
N ILE A 69 -15.56 -4.32 5.25
CA ILE A 69 -16.61 -5.35 5.17
C ILE A 69 -16.04 -6.76 4.98
N THR A 70 -14.96 -6.90 4.21
CA THR A 70 -14.46 -8.21 3.76
C THR A 70 -13.98 -9.12 4.89
N GLY A 71 -13.62 -8.57 6.05
CA GLY A 71 -13.09 -9.33 7.18
C GLY A 71 -11.70 -9.94 6.94
N ASP A 72 -11.17 -9.84 5.71
CA ASP A 72 -9.85 -10.30 5.32
C ASP A 72 -8.77 -9.27 5.71
N MET A 73 -7.53 -9.74 5.88
CA MET A 73 -6.39 -8.84 6.11
C MET A 73 -5.99 -8.14 4.81
N MET A 74 -6.33 -6.86 4.71
CA MET A 74 -5.97 -6.01 3.58
C MET A 74 -5.12 -4.81 3.99
N LEU A 75 -4.16 -4.47 3.13
CA LEU A 75 -3.26 -3.33 3.22
C LEU A 75 -3.25 -2.59 1.88
N LEU A 76 -3.31 -1.27 1.91
CA LEU A 76 -3.21 -0.43 0.73
C LEU A 76 -1.94 0.41 0.81
N PHE A 77 -1.11 0.35 -0.22
CA PHE A 77 0.13 1.11 -0.34
C PHE A 77 0.11 2.07 -1.52
N ASP A 78 0.83 3.18 -1.39
CA ASP A 78 1.12 4.07 -2.51
C ASP A 78 2.32 3.58 -3.34
N ARG A 79 2.68 4.34 -4.38
CA ARG A 79 3.83 4.06 -5.26
C ARG A 79 5.19 4.10 -4.57
N LYS A 80 5.30 4.78 -3.44
CA LYS A 80 6.52 4.83 -2.62
C LYS A 80 6.46 3.80 -1.49
N HIS A 81 5.56 2.83 -1.59
CA HIS A 81 5.30 1.80 -0.61
C HIS A 81 4.94 2.34 0.77
N ARG A 82 4.33 3.52 0.84
CA ARG A 82 3.82 4.05 2.10
C ARG A 82 2.45 3.47 2.38
N LEU A 83 2.21 3.07 3.63
CA LEU A 83 0.92 2.56 4.04
C LEU A 83 -0.12 3.69 3.92
N VAL A 84 -1.16 3.47 3.15
CA VAL A 84 -2.27 4.40 2.96
C VAL A 84 -3.44 4.01 3.86
N LEU A 85 -3.77 2.72 3.88
CA LEU A 85 -4.91 2.18 4.61
C LEU A 85 -4.65 0.73 5.03
N SER A 86 -5.20 0.33 6.17
CA SER A 86 -5.23 -1.06 6.62
C SER A 86 -6.64 -1.42 7.07
N SER A 87 -7.12 -2.61 6.69
CA SER A 87 -8.38 -3.16 7.19
C SER A 87 -8.38 -3.32 8.72
N THR A 88 -9.56 -3.26 9.34
CA THR A 88 -9.69 -3.58 10.77
C THR A 88 -9.22 -5.01 11.09
N ALA A 89 -9.39 -5.98 10.19
CA ALA A 89 -8.91 -7.35 10.37
C ALA A 89 -7.38 -7.43 10.51
N HIS A 90 -6.65 -6.73 9.63
CA HIS A 90 -5.21 -6.56 9.78
C HIS A 90 -4.88 -5.91 11.13
N GLY A 91 -5.57 -4.81 11.46
CA GLY A 91 -5.38 -4.10 12.73
C GLY A 91 -5.49 -5.00 13.97
N ARG A 92 -6.48 -5.90 14.00
CA ARG A 92 -6.66 -6.89 15.08
C ARG A 92 -5.57 -7.95 15.08
N ALA A 93 -5.22 -8.49 13.91
CA ALA A 93 -4.30 -9.62 13.79
C ALA A 93 -2.88 -9.31 14.26
N ILE A 94 -2.42 -8.06 14.05
CA ILE A 94 -1.04 -7.66 14.35
C ILE A 94 -0.96 -6.71 15.56
N GLY A 95 -2.10 -6.31 16.14
CA GLY A 95 -2.13 -5.36 17.26
C GLY A 95 -1.73 -3.93 16.88
N TYR A 96 -1.55 -3.65 15.58
CA TYR A 96 -1.04 -2.38 15.03
C TYR A 96 -2.11 -1.58 14.28
N ALA A 97 -3.36 -1.63 14.74
CA ALA A 97 -4.41 -0.74 14.25
C ALA A 97 -4.16 0.69 14.75
N SER A 98 -3.14 1.39 14.25
CA SER A 98 -2.98 2.79 14.63
C SER A 98 -2.67 3.68 13.45
N PRO A 99 -3.48 4.75 13.24
CA PRO A 99 -3.29 5.78 12.22
C PRO A 99 -1.87 6.34 12.12
N HIS A 100 -1.02 6.18 13.15
CA HIS A 100 0.38 6.61 13.14
C HIS A 100 1.27 5.94 12.07
N TRP A 101 0.87 4.78 11.55
CA TRP A 101 1.60 4.10 10.46
C TRP A 101 1.22 4.63 9.08
N VAL A 102 0.09 5.35 8.96
CA VAL A 102 -0.32 5.92 7.67
C VAL A 102 0.72 6.95 7.22
N GLY A 103 1.17 6.81 5.97
CA GLY A 103 2.22 7.62 5.35
C GLY A 103 3.65 7.17 5.67
N ARG A 104 3.85 6.16 6.52
CA ARG A 104 5.15 5.53 6.76
C ARG A 104 5.47 4.53 5.66
N ARG A 105 6.75 4.39 5.31
CA ARG A 105 7.18 3.36 4.37
C ARG A 105 6.92 1.97 4.96
N ALA A 106 6.58 1.02 4.11
CA ALA A 106 6.30 -0.35 4.51
C ALA A 106 7.48 -0.99 5.29
N GLU A 107 8.72 -0.64 4.96
CA GLU A 107 9.92 -1.09 5.72
C GLU A 107 9.99 -0.54 7.14
N GLU A 108 9.37 0.62 7.39
CA GLU A 108 9.29 1.23 8.73
C GLU A 108 8.13 0.66 9.55
N THR A 109 7.10 0.14 8.88
CA THR A 109 5.85 -0.33 9.53
C THR A 109 5.86 -1.82 9.85
N MET A 110 6.65 -2.61 9.13
CA MET A 110 6.57 -4.07 9.22
C MET A 110 7.61 -4.64 10.20
N PRO A 111 7.28 -5.75 10.88
CA PRO A 111 8.26 -6.48 11.68
C PRO A 111 9.50 -6.85 10.85
N LYS A 112 10.66 -6.94 11.50
CA LYS A 112 11.93 -7.29 10.85
C LYS A 112 11.84 -8.60 10.04
N SER A 113 11.09 -9.58 10.50
CA SER A 113 10.86 -10.84 9.78
C SER A 113 10.21 -10.64 8.40
N ILE A 114 9.30 -9.69 8.27
CA ILE A 114 8.66 -9.33 7.01
C ILE A 114 9.63 -8.53 6.11
N ALA A 115 10.45 -7.66 6.69
CA ALA A 115 11.49 -6.95 5.95
C ALA A 115 12.55 -7.90 5.39
N ASP A 116 13.08 -8.80 6.22
CA ASP A 116 14.04 -9.84 5.83
C ASP A 116 13.46 -10.76 4.75
N MET A 117 12.15 -11.02 4.81
CA MET A 117 11.43 -11.77 3.80
C MET A 117 11.41 -11.01 2.46
N TRP A 118 11.10 -9.71 2.44
CA TRP A 118 11.16 -8.92 1.20
C TRP A 118 12.55 -8.91 0.57
N GLU A 119 13.60 -8.82 1.38
CA GLU A 119 14.99 -8.89 0.88
C GLU A 119 15.27 -10.23 0.17
N ARG A 120 14.80 -11.35 0.71
CA ARG A 120 14.90 -12.67 0.04
C ARG A 120 14.14 -12.72 -1.29
N PHE A 121 13.12 -11.86 -1.45
CA PHE A 121 12.38 -11.70 -2.70
C PHE A 121 12.97 -10.67 -3.66
N GLY A 122 14.20 -10.19 -3.43
CA GLY A 122 14.83 -9.15 -4.27
C GLY A 122 14.38 -7.73 -3.94
N GLY A 123 13.87 -7.53 -2.72
CA GLY A 123 13.43 -6.24 -2.19
C GLY A 123 11.93 -5.99 -2.36
N ILE A 124 11.48 -4.91 -1.71
CA ILE A 124 10.07 -4.55 -1.63
C ILE A 124 9.46 -4.16 -2.99
N GLU A 125 10.24 -3.52 -3.86
CA GLU A 125 9.83 -3.21 -5.24
C GLU A 125 9.49 -4.48 -6.01
N LEU A 126 10.35 -5.51 -5.92
CA LEU A 126 10.10 -6.77 -6.61
C LEU A 126 8.89 -7.50 -6.00
N PHE A 127 8.70 -7.41 -4.69
CA PHE A 127 7.51 -7.94 -4.01
C PHE A 127 6.20 -7.31 -4.55
N PHE A 128 6.14 -5.98 -4.70
CA PHE A 128 4.94 -5.29 -5.19
C PHE A 128 4.73 -5.40 -6.71
N THR A 129 5.80 -5.49 -7.48
CA THR A 129 5.74 -5.53 -8.95
C THR A 129 5.59 -6.92 -9.52
N ALA A 130 6.10 -7.95 -8.84
CA ALA A 130 6.06 -9.32 -9.35
C ALA A 130 4.66 -9.94 -9.40
N GLY A 131 3.63 -9.26 -8.88
CA GLY A 131 2.22 -9.57 -9.10
C GLY A 131 1.81 -10.99 -8.68
N VAL A 132 1.16 -11.12 -7.52
CA VAL A 132 0.69 -12.41 -6.97
C VAL A 132 1.79 -13.46 -6.90
N LYS A 133 2.59 -13.41 -5.84
CA LYS A 133 3.35 -14.58 -5.41
C LYS A 133 2.57 -15.26 -4.28
N THR A 134 2.17 -16.50 -4.50
CA THR A 134 1.86 -17.42 -3.40
C THR A 134 3.11 -17.54 -2.56
N MET A 135 3.04 -17.12 -1.30
CA MET A 135 4.15 -17.24 -0.36
C MET A 135 3.87 -18.39 0.59
N GLU A 136 4.72 -19.40 0.55
CA GLU A 136 4.81 -20.36 1.65
C GLU A 136 5.61 -19.69 2.78
N TYR A 137 4.91 -19.04 3.70
CA TYR A 137 5.52 -18.55 4.94
C TYR A 137 4.99 -19.34 6.12
N CYS A 138 5.77 -20.33 6.58
CA CYS A 138 5.66 -20.91 7.91
C CYS A 138 6.49 -20.04 8.87
N GLY A 139 5.89 -19.01 9.44
CA GLY A 139 6.51 -18.23 10.50
C GLY A 139 5.94 -18.60 11.85
N LEU A 140 6.76 -19.23 12.70
CA LEU A 140 6.54 -19.23 14.14
C LEU A 140 6.84 -17.82 14.64
N TYR A 141 5.83 -17.15 15.19
CA TYR A 141 6.01 -15.89 15.91
C TYR A 141 6.52 -16.22 17.31
N ASP A 142 7.72 -15.77 17.67
CA ASP A 142 8.18 -15.78 19.05
C ASP A 142 8.03 -14.38 19.67
N GLY A 143 7.66 -14.35 20.95
CA GLY A 143 7.88 -13.17 21.77
C GLY A 143 6.67 -12.50 22.42
N SER A 144 5.53 -13.17 22.57
CA SER A 144 4.55 -12.98 23.69
C SER A 144 3.18 -13.60 23.44
N SER A 145 2.86 -14.00 22.21
CA SER A 145 1.71 -14.86 21.94
C SER A 145 2.08 -16.30 22.31
N THR A 146 1.48 -16.84 23.36
CA THR A 146 1.52 -18.29 23.63
C THR A 146 1.08 -19.02 22.36
N GLU A 147 1.83 -20.06 21.95
CA GLU A 147 1.63 -20.90 20.76
C GLU A 147 0.18 -21.38 20.51
N ALA A 148 -0.71 -21.26 21.50
CA ALA A 148 -2.08 -21.73 21.49
C ALA A 148 -3.06 -20.93 20.60
N ASP A 149 -2.72 -19.71 20.14
CA ASP A 149 -3.74 -18.78 19.59
C ASP A 149 -3.71 -18.58 18.06
N ARG A 150 -2.90 -19.34 17.31
CA ARG A 150 -2.98 -19.37 15.83
C ARG A 150 -3.19 -20.76 15.24
N THR A 151 -3.62 -21.69 16.08
CA THR A 151 -4.32 -22.90 15.65
C THR A 151 -5.81 -22.65 15.78
N VAL A 152 -6.45 -22.06 14.76
CA VAL A 152 -7.93 -22.08 14.73
C VAL A 152 -8.42 -23.55 14.68
N THR A 153 -7.57 -24.50 14.25
CA THR A 153 -7.89 -25.95 14.13
C THR A 153 -6.73 -26.95 14.37
N GLY A 154 -5.51 -26.51 14.72
CA GLY A 154 -4.35 -27.40 14.86
C GLY A 154 -3.70 -27.83 13.53
N GLN A 155 -4.12 -27.25 12.40
CA GLN A 155 -3.59 -27.57 11.08
C GLN A 155 -2.55 -26.53 10.62
N PRO A 156 -1.51 -26.95 9.86
CA PRO A 156 -0.60 -26.03 9.22
C PRO A 156 -1.36 -25.14 8.24
N MET A 157 -1.07 -23.84 8.26
CA MET A 157 -1.69 -22.82 7.42
C MET A 157 -0.66 -22.26 6.42
N ALA A 158 -1.11 -21.89 5.24
CA ALA A 158 -0.36 -21.14 4.24
C ALA A 158 -0.92 -19.71 4.13
N MET A 159 -0.05 -18.75 3.82
CA MET A 159 -0.43 -17.34 3.64
C MET A 159 -0.50 -16.99 2.14
N LEU A 160 -1.69 -16.84 1.61
CA LEU A 160 -1.91 -16.36 0.26
C LEU A 160 -1.82 -14.84 0.22
N ILE A 161 -0.82 -14.30 -0.48
CA ILE A 161 -0.67 -12.86 -0.71
C ILE A 161 -0.98 -12.53 -2.16
N ARG A 162 -1.98 -11.67 -2.38
CA ARG A 162 -2.32 -11.12 -3.69
C ARG A 162 -2.06 -9.63 -3.71
N THR A 163 -1.25 -9.19 -4.67
CA THR A 163 -1.02 -7.76 -4.93
C THR A 163 -1.77 -7.36 -6.18
N THR A 164 -2.76 -6.46 -6.04
CA THR A 164 -3.57 -5.95 -7.14
C THR A 164 -3.30 -4.47 -7.32
N ARG A 165 -3.20 -4.02 -8.58
CA ARG A 165 -3.19 -2.57 -8.88
C ARG A 165 -4.61 -2.04 -8.75
N VAL A 166 -4.79 -1.00 -7.95
CA VAL A 166 -6.08 -0.30 -7.81
C VAL A 166 -5.90 1.12 -8.32
N ASP A 167 -6.75 1.55 -9.24
CA ASP A 167 -6.68 2.93 -9.71
C ASP A 167 -7.26 3.87 -8.64
N GLY A 168 -6.45 4.83 -8.24
CA GLY A 168 -6.83 5.92 -7.34
C GLY A 168 -7.37 7.13 -8.09
N ALA A 169 -7.60 8.20 -7.34
CA ALA A 169 -8.03 9.48 -7.92
C ALA A 169 -7.04 9.93 -9.01
N GLU A 170 -7.58 10.43 -10.13
CA GLU A 170 -6.81 10.83 -11.33
C GLU A 170 -5.87 9.75 -11.91
N GLY A 171 -6.15 8.46 -11.66
CA GLY A 171 -5.33 7.36 -12.17
C GLY A 171 -4.00 7.16 -11.41
N ALA A 172 -3.85 7.76 -10.22
CA ALA A 172 -2.74 7.46 -9.33
C ALA A 172 -2.85 6.00 -8.85
N PRO A 173 -1.93 5.08 -9.18
CA PRO A 173 -2.14 3.67 -8.87
C PRO A 173 -1.74 3.36 -7.43
N TYR A 174 -2.64 2.69 -6.73
CA TYR A 174 -2.36 2.03 -5.45
C TYR A 174 -1.98 0.56 -5.67
N ARG A 175 -1.36 -0.01 -4.64
CA ARG A 175 -1.17 -1.44 -4.48
C ARG A 175 -2.02 -1.95 -3.34
N LEU A 176 -3.04 -2.73 -3.66
CA LEU A 176 -3.82 -3.47 -2.66
C LEU A 176 -3.12 -4.81 -2.43
N VAL A 177 -2.67 -5.03 -1.20
CA VAL A 177 -2.15 -6.31 -0.73
C VAL A 177 -3.25 -6.99 0.07
N HIS A 178 -3.73 -8.10 -0.46
CA HIS A 178 -4.73 -8.95 0.16
C HIS A 178 -4.05 -10.20 0.70
N ILE A 179 -4.18 -10.43 2.00
CA ILE A 179 -3.56 -11.53 2.72
C ILE A 179 -4.67 -12.44 3.24
N ARG A 180 -4.61 -13.72 2.88
CA ARG A 180 -5.52 -14.75 3.40
C ARG A 180 -4.73 -15.90 3.98
N GLU A 181 -5.20 -16.43 5.10
CA GLU A 181 -4.72 -17.71 5.62
C GLU A 181 -5.58 -18.83 5.05
N ILE A 182 -4.97 -19.86 4.51
CA ILE A 182 -5.66 -21.06 4.02
C ILE A 182 -5.03 -22.30 4.66
N PRO A 183 -5.81 -23.35 4.97
CA PRO A 183 -5.24 -24.63 5.36
C PRO A 183 -4.25 -25.14 4.33
N MET A 184 -3.12 -25.71 4.77
CA MET A 184 -2.10 -26.27 3.87
C MET A 184 -2.67 -27.35 2.95
N SER A 185 -3.70 -28.09 3.41
CA SER A 185 -4.41 -29.09 2.60
C SER A 185 -5.17 -28.49 1.41
N LEU A 186 -5.49 -27.20 1.44
CA LEU A 186 -6.14 -26.47 0.35
C LEU A 186 -5.14 -25.72 -0.53
N TYR A 187 -3.85 -25.74 -0.18
CA TYR A 187 -2.79 -25.11 -0.96
C TYR A 187 -2.37 -26.01 -2.13
N VAL A 188 -2.36 -25.44 -3.33
CA VAL A 188 -1.84 -26.10 -4.54
C VAL A 188 -0.70 -25.22 -5.09
N PRO A 189 0.57 -25.69 -5.05
CA PRO A 189 1.69 -24.92 -5.56
C PRO A 189 1.51 -24.56 -7.04
N GLY A 190 1.74 -23.30 -7.40
CA GLY A 190 1.76 -22.87 -8.81
C GLY A 190 0.40 -22.59 -9.46
N GLU A 191 -0.74 -22.81 -8.79
CA GLU A 191 -2.04 -22.38 -9.29
C GLU A 191 -2.43 -21.00 -8.72
N PRO A 192 -2.41 -19.91 -9.52
CA PRO A 192 -3.06 -18.68 -9.13
C PRO A 192 -4.57 -18.89 -9.15
N ARG A 193 -5.18 -19.28 -8.02
CA ARG A 193 -6.64 -19.30 -7.87
C ARG A 193 -7.17 -17.86 -7.82
N VAL A 194 -7.46 -17.29 -8.97
CA VAL A 194 -8.37 -16.15 -9.09
C VAL A 194 -9.78 -16.73 -9.17
N THR A 195 -10.51 -16.71 -8.06
CA THR A 195 -11.96 -16.90 -8.08
C THR A 195 -12.60 -15.57 -7.74
N TYR A 196 -13.34 -15.02 -8.69
CA TYR A 196 -14.04 -13.74 -8.59
C TYR A 196 -15.29 -13.89 -7.70
N LEU A 197 -15.52 -12.87 -6.87
CA LEU A 197 -16.86 -12.30 -6.62
C LEU A 197 -16.75 -10.80 -6.91
#